data_AF-A0A4U1LVA8-F1
#
_entry.id   AF-A0A4U1LVA8-F1
#
_cell.length_a   1.000
_cell.length_b   1.000
_cell.length_c   1.000
_cell.angle_alpha   90.00
_cell.angle_beta   90.00
_cell.angle_gamma   90.00
#
_symmetry.space_group_name_H-M   'P 1'
#
loop_
_entity.id
_entity.type
_entity.pdbx_description
1 polymer ?
#
loop_
_entity_poly.entity_id
_entity_poly.type
_entity_poly.pdbx_seq_one_letter_code
_entity_poly.pdbx_strand_id
1 'polypeptide(L)'
;MIKTIDRLMQFIEHAGLSARQFDISIGASNGYTLRMRKNHASIGSDVIENIIKTYPQLNLIWLITGEGEMLNPEKQFLSANKLPKEKELEIERIIAAKIRERQEKELQELLREVNKELDKREDKD
;
A
#
# COMPACT_ATOMS: atom_id res chain seq x y z
N MET A 1 -27.89 5.30 4.37
CA MET A 1 -27.20 4.58 3.27
C MET A 1 -25.84 5.23 3.08
N ILE A 2 -24.76 4.45 3.12
CA ILE A 2 -23.39 4.94 2.94
C ILE A 2 -23.23 5.37 1.48
N LYS A 3 -22.80 6.61 1.25
CA LYS A 3 -22.55 7.15 -0.10
C LYS A 3 -21.07 7.03 -0.48
N THR A 4 -20.80 7.22 -1.77
CA THR A 4 -19.45 7.27 -2.33
C THR A 4 -18.53 8.23 -1.57
N ILE A 5 -19.06 9.38 -1.12
CA ILE A 5 -18.28 10.36 -0.36
C ILE A 5 -17.85 9.85 1.02
N ASP A 6 -18.64 9.01 1.67
CA ASP A 6 -18.30 8.44 2.97
C ASP A 6 -17.16 7.41 2.82
N ARG A 7 -17.20 6.60 1.76
CA ARG A 7 -16.12 5.67 1.41
C ARG A 7 -14.85 6.40 0.99
N LEU A 8 -15.00 7.52 0.29
CA LEU A 8 -13.85 8.35 -0.07
C LEU A 8 -13.14 8.90 1.18
N MET A 9 -13.91 9.32 2.19
CA MET A 9 -13.34 9.75 3.46
C MET A 9 -12.57 8.63 4.18
N GLN A 10 -13.08 7.40 4.15
CA GLN A 10 -12.37 6.23 4.70
C GLN A 10 -11.04 6.01 3.97
N PHE A 11 -11.02 6.12 2.65
CA PHE A 11 -9.78 6.02 1.87
C PHE A 11 -8.79 7.14 2.22
N ILE A 12 -9.27 8.38 2.35
CA ILE A 12 -8.42 9.54 2.70
C ILE A 12 -7.74 9.33 4.05
N GLU A 13 -8.49 8.84 5.04
CA GLU A 13 -7.97 8.50 6.36
C GLU A 13 -6.94 7.37 6.29
N HIS A 14 -7.25 6.29 5.56
CA HIS A 14 -6.32 5.19 5.33
C HIS A 14 -5.03 5.63 4.65
N ALA A 15 -5.11 6.56 3.70
CA ALA A 15 -3.96 7.12 2.98
C ALA A 15 -3.14 8.11 3.83
N GLY A 16 -3.57 8.43 5.06
CA GLY A 16 -2.88 9.38 5.94
C GLY A 16 -2.91 10.82 5.42
N LEU A 17 -3.89 11.15 4.58
CA LEU A 17 -4.02 12.48 3.98
C LEU A 17 -5.05 13.33 4.71
N SER A 18 -4.80 14.64 4.81
CA SER A 18 -5.88 15.57 5.14
C SER A 18 -6.82 15.75 3.94
N ALA A 19 -8.09 16.09 4.20
CA ALA A 19 -9.07 16.38 3.15
C ALA A 19 -8.58 17.48 2.19
N ARG A 20 -7.83 18.46 2.69
CA ARG A 20 -7.20 19.50 1.88
C ARG A 20 -6.12 18.94 0.95
N GLN A 21 -5.22 18.11 1.47
CA GLN A 21 -4.15 17.49 0.64
C GLN A 21 -4.76 16.63 -0.46
N PHE A 22 -5.83 15.90 -0.12
CA PHE A 22 -6.58 15.11 -1.09
C PHE A 22 -7.28 15.98 -2.14
N ASP A 23 -7.99 17.05 -1.74
CA ASP A 23 -8.65 17.96 -2.71
C ASP A 23 -7.62 18.51 -3.73
N ILE A 24 -6.45 18.91 -3.26
CA ILE A 24 -5.36 19.42 -4.11
C ILE A 24 -4.81 18.32 -5.04
N SER A 25 -4.64 17.08 -4.56
CA SER A 25 -4.04 15.99 -5.35
C SER A 25 -4.91 15.54 -6.52
N ILE A 26 -6.24 15.71 -6.43
CA ILE A 26 -7.18 15.37 -7.50
C ILE A 26 -7.61 16.59 -8.34
N GLY A 27 -6.99 17.76 -8.11
CA GLY A 27 -7.30 19.00 -8.82
C GLY A 27 -8.65 19.63 -8.45
N ALA A 28 -9.22 19.29 -7.29
CA ALA A 28 -10.47 19.86 -6.81
C ALA A 28 -10.23 21.18 -6.04
N SER A 29 -11.30 21.96 -5.88
CA SER A 29 -11.28 23.16 -5.04
C SER A 29 -11.05 22.81 -3.57
N ASN A 30 -10.28 23.63 -2.85
CA ASN A 30 -10.06 23.43 -1.42
C ASN A 30 -11.38 23.36 -0.63
N GLY A 31 -11.57 22.31 0.14
CA GLY A 31 -12.79 22.04 0.89
C GLY A 31 -13.89 21.35 0.06
N TYR A 32 -13.59 20.88 -1.15
CA TYR A 32 -14.52 20.09 -1.97
C TYR A 32 -15.01 18.86 -1.20
N THR A 33 -14.10 18.02 -0.72
CA THR A 33 -14.45 16.75 -0.06
C THR A 33 -15.30 17.00 1.19
N LEU A 34 -14.90 17.97 2.03
CA LEU A 34 -15.66 18.32 3.24
C LEU A 34 -17.05 18.87 2.92
N ARG A 35 -17.19 19.69 1.87
CA ARG A 35 -18.47 20.21 1.39
C ARG A 35 -19.37 19.09 0.86
N MET A 36 -18.83 18.18 0.06
CA MET A 36 -19.56 17.02 -0.45
C MET A 36 -20.07 16.14 0.69
N ARG A 37 -19.21 15.88 1.69
CA ARG A 37 -19.57 15.09 2.87
C ARG A 37 -20.66 15.78 3.68
N LYS A 38 -20.48 17.06 4.03
CA LYS A 38 -21.46 17.85 4.79
C LYS A 38 -22.84 17.82 4.13
N ASN A 39 -22.88 18.00 2.82
CA ASN A 39 -24.13 18.06 2.06
C ASN A 39 -24.66 16.68 1.65
N HIS A 40 -23.99 15.59 2.01
CA HIS A 40 -24.29 14.24 1.52
C HIS A 40 -24.47 14.20 -0.01
N ALA A 41 -23.64 14.96 -0.72
CA ALA A 41 -23.77 15.18 -2.16
C ALA A 41 -23.20 13.99 -2.95
N SER A 42 -23.65 13.85 -4.20
CA SER A 42 -23.06 12.93 -5.16
C SER A 42 -21.75 13.48 -5.70
N ILE A 43 -20.82 12.59 -6.02
CA ILE A 43 -19.55 12.93 -6.66
C ILE A 43 -19.73 12.80 -8.18
N GLY A 44 -19.28 13.81 -8.94
CA GLY A 44 -19.33 13.80 -10.40
C GLY A 44 -18.37 12.78 -11.01
N SER A 45 -18.66 12.34 -12.23
CA SER A 45 -17.85 11.33 -12.94
C SER A 45 -16.45 11.84 -13.28
N ASP A 46 -16.32 13.13 -13.59
CA ASP A 46 -15.05 13.84 -13.78
C ASP A 46 -14.15 13.77 -12.55
N VAL A 47 -14.74 13.99 -11.36
CA VAL A 47 -14.01 13.90 -10.09
C VAL A 47 -13.61 12.46 -9.81
N ILE A 48 -14.51 11.49 -10.04
CA ILE A 48 -14.18 10.06 -9.90
C ILE A 48 -13.03 9.67 -10.82
N GLU A 49 -13.04 10.13 -12.07
CA GLU A 49 -11.95 9.87 -13.02
C GLU A 49 -10.61 10.40 -12.53
N ASN A 50 -10.58 11.64 -12.02
CA ASN A 50 -9.38 12.22 -11.42
C ASN A 50 -8.90 11.42 -10.20
N ILE A 51 -9.83 10.98 -9.34
CA ILE A 51 -9.51 10.16 -8.17
C ILE A 51 -8.82 8.86 -8.60
N ILE A 52 -9.37 8.12 -9.58
CA ILE A 52 -8.79 6.84 -10.02
C ILE A 52 -7.47 7.04 -10.77
N LYS A 53 -7.32 8.15 -11.51
CA LYS A 53 -6.04 8.53 -12.14
C LYS A 53 -4.95 8.82 -11.09
N THR A 54 -5.28 9.57 -10.04
CA THR A 54 -4.34 9.93 -8.96
C THR A 54 -4.07 8.76 -8.02
N TYR A 55 -5.06 7.93 -7.74
CA TYR A 55 -5.00 6.80 -6.81
C TYR A 55 -5.36 5.48 -7.53
N PRO A 56 -4.49 4.98 -8.42
CA PRO A 56 -4.79 3.79 -9.23
C PRO A 56 -4.98 2.52 -8.37
N GLN A 57 -4.46 2.51 -7.15
CA GLN A 57 -4.64 1.43 -6.18
C GLN A 57 -6.05 1.38 -5.59
N LEU A 58 -6.80 2.49 -5.61
CA LEU A 58 -8.17 2.53 -5.11
C LEU A 58 -9.09 1.70 -6.03
N ASN A 59 -9.90 0.83 -5.43
CA ASN A 59 -10.86 0.02 -6.15
C ASN A 59 -12.13 0.84 -6.46
N LEU A 60 -12.39 1.08 -7.75
CA LEU A 60 -13.56 1.81 -8.22
C LEU A 60 -14.89 1.13 -7.86
N ILE A 61 -14.93 -0.21 -7.93
CA ILE A 61 -16.13 -0.99 -7.60
C ILE A 61 -16.48 -0.75 -6.14
N TRP A 62 -15.51 -0.89 -5.23
CA TRP A 62 -15.71 -0.61 -3.81
C TRP A 62 -16.11 0.85 -3.58
N LEU A 63 -15.46 1.80 -4.25
CA LEU A 63 -15.78 3.22 -4.09
C LEU A 63 -17.25 3.53 -4.43
N ILE A 64 -17.79 2.95 -5.51
CA ILE A 64 -19.15 3.23 -5.98
C ILE A 64 -20.21 2.38 -5.25
N THR A 65 -19.95 1.09 -5.08
CA THR A 65 -20.95 0.11 -4.59
C THR A 65 -20.79 -0.18 -3.11
N GLY A 66 -19.58 -0.07 -2.57
CA GLY A 66 -19.21 -0.58 -1.24
C GLY A 66 -18.88 -2.07 -1.20
N GLU A 67 -18.91 -2.75 -2.35
CA GLU A 67 -18.62 -4.18 -2.45
C GLU A 67 -17.13 -4.44 -2.74
N GLY A 68 -16.61 -5.52 -2.16
CA GLY A 68 -15.21 -5.93 -2.30
C GLY A 68 -14.27 -5.16 -1.36
N GLU A 69 -12.98 -5.16 -1.70
CA GLU A 69 -11.93 -4.50 -0.91
C GLU A 69 -11.69 -3.07 -1.40
N MET A 70 -11.32 -2.18 -0.46
CA MET A 70 -11.00 -0.78 -0.75
C MET A 70 -9.85 -0.62 -1.74
N LEU A 71 -8.82 -1.45 -1.64
CA LEU A 71 -7.64 -1.38 -2.50
C LEU A 71 -7.59 -2.59 -3.42
N ASN A 72 -7.09 -2.39 -4.64
CA ASN A 72 -6.79 -3.47 -5.56
C ASN A 72 -5.50 -4.18 -5.07
N PRO A 73 -5.54 -5.49 -4.73
CA PRO A 73 -4.38 -6.20 -4.19
C PRO A 73 -3.16 -6.15 -5.11
N GLU A 74 -3.38 -6.27 -6.42
CA GLU A 74 -2.31 -6.23 -7.44
C GLU A 74 -1.63 -4.85 -7.56
N LYS A 75 -2.29 -3.78 -7.09
CA LYS A 75 -1.80 -2.40 -7.19
C LYS A 75 -1.31 -1.83 -5.86
N GLN A 76 -1.37 -2.58 -4.76
CA GLN A 76 -0.86 -2.13 -3.46
C GLN A 76 0.66 -1.90 -3.47
N PHE A 77 1.40 -2.60 -4.34
CA PHE A 77 2.87 -2.53 -4.39
C PHE A 77 3.43 -1.33 -5.19
N LEU A 78 2.56 -0.52 -5.83
CA LEU A 78 2.98 0.52 -6.77
C LEU A 78 3.06 1.93 -6.17
N SER A 79 2.86 2.09 -4.85
CA SER A 79 2.90 3.41 -4.20
C SER A 79 4.30 3.81 -3.74
N ALA A 80 5.24 3.85 -4.68
CA ALA A 80 6.38 4.75 -4.65
C ALA A 80 6.61 5.16 -6.10
N ASN A 81 6.33 6.44 -6.44
CA ASN A 81 6.64 7.13 -7.70
C ASN A 81 6.95 6.19 -8.87
N LYS A 82 6.03 5.99 -9.85
CA LYS A 82 6.27 5.18 -11.07
C LYS A 82 7.73 5.30 -11.53
N LEU A 83 8.54 4.36 -11.08
CA LEU A 83 9.93 4.29 -11.42
C LEU A 83 9.94 3.73 -12.85
N PRO A 84 10.86 4.18 -13.71
CA PRO A 84 11.06 3.50 -14.98
C PRO A 84 11.18 2.00 -14.72
N LYS A 85 10.61 1.17 -15.59
CA LYS A 85 10.56 -0.29 -15.40
C LYS A 85 11.95 -0.88 -15.14
N GLU A 86 13.01 -0.27 -15.69
CA GLU A 86 14.39 -0.68 -15.40
C GLU A 86 14.79 -0.46 -13.94
N LYS A 87 14.30 0.60 -13.30
CA LYS A 87 14.55 0.90 -11.89
C LYS A 87 13.76 -0.02 -10.95
N GLU A 88 12.53 -0.40 -11.32
CA GLU A 88 11.76 -1.40 -10.56
C GLU A 88 12.49 -2.75 -10.55
N LEU A 89 12.93 -3.22 -11.72
CA LEU A 89 13.70 -4.47 -11.84
C LEU A 89 15.01 -4.42 -11.05
N GLU A 90 15.70 -3.28 -11.07
CA GLU A 90 16.92 -3.09 -10.28
C GLU A 90 16.65 -3.16 -8.77
N ILE A 91 15.56 -2.54 -8.31
CA ILE A 91 15.15 -2.59 -6.90
C ILE A 91 14.81 -4.02 -6.49
N GLU A 92 14.03 -4.74 -7.28
CA GLU A 92 13.68 -6.14 -7.03
C GLU A 92 14.95 -7.00 -6.92
N ARG A 93 15.91 -6.82 -7.83
CA ARG A 93 17.18 -7.54 -7.81
C ARG A 93 17.97 -7.26 -6.53
N ILE A 94 18.07 -5.99 -6.12
CA ILE A 94 18.80 -5.60 -4.91
C ILE A 94 18.14 -6.19 -3.66
N ILE A 95 16.81 -6.13 -3.58
CA ILE A 95 16.06 -6.69 -2.45
C ILE A 95 16.28 -8.20 -2.37
N ALA A 96 16.14 -8.92 -3.48
CA ALA A 96 16.36 -10.36 -3.53
C ALA A 96 17.78 -10.75 -3.09
N ALA A 97 18.80 -10.00 -3.52
CA ALA A 97 20.18 -10.22 -3.11
C ALA A 97 20.37 -10.01 -1.60
N LYS A 98 19.83 -8.93 -1.03
CA LYS A 98 19.93 -8.64 0.41
C LYS A 98 19.22 -9.68 1.27
N ILE A 99 18.05 -10.15 0.84
CA ILE A 99 17.31 -11.21 1.54
C ILE A 99 18.15 -12.49 1.57
N ARG A 100 18.72 -12.88 0.42
CA ARG A 100 19.55 -14.08 0.33
C ARG A 100 20.79 -14.00 1.22
N GLU A 101 21.50 -12.88 1.18
CA GLU A 101 22.68 -12.65 2.02
C GLU A 101 22.35 -12.77 3.51
N ARG A 102 21.20 -12.21 3.93
CA ARG A 102 20.75 -12.29 5.32
C ARG A 102 20.39 -13.72 5.72
N GLN A 103 19.64 -14.43 4.88
CA GLN A 103 19.26 -15.82 5.12
C GLN A 103 20.48 -16.74 5.21
N GLU A 104 21.49 -16.53 4.37
CA GLU A 104 22.73 -17.30 4.41
C GLU A 104 23.49 -17.07 5.72
N LYS A 105 23.58 -15.83 6.19
CA LYS A 105 24.19 -15.51 7.49
C LYS A 105 23.44 -16.15 8.66
N GLU A 106 22.12 -16.04 8.67
CA GLU A 106 21.28 -16.65 9.71
C GLU A 106 21.41 -18.18 9.73
N LEU A 107 21.45 -18.82 8.54
CA LEU A 107 21.67 -20.26 8.43
C LEU A 107 23.06 -20.69 8.94
N GLN A 108 24.10 -19.94 8.59
CA GLN A 108 25.47 -20.22 9.06
C GLN A 108 25.58 -20.13 10.59
N GLU A 109 24.92 -19.15 11.20
CA GLU A 109 24.93 -19.01 12.65
C GLU A 109 24.18 -20.16 13.33
N LEU A 110 23.00 -20.54 12.81
CA LEU A 110 22.25 -21.70 13.29
C LEU A 110 23.07 -23.00 13.21
N LEU A 111 23.78 -23.24 12.09
CA LEU A 111 24.63 -24.42 11.94
C LEU A 111 25.76 -24.45 12.99
N ARG A 112 26.36 -23.29 13.29
CA ARG A 112 27.38 -23.20 14.34
C ARG A 112 26.83 -23.52 15.72
N GLU A 113 25.63 -23.02 16.04
CA GLU A 113 24.96 -23.30 17.31
C GLU A 113 24.64 -24.79 17.45
N VAL A 114 24.10 -25.42 16.40
CA VAL A 114 23.79 -26.86 16.39
C VAL A 114 25.04 -27.69 16.59
N ASN A 115 26.14 -27.41 15.87
CA ASN A 115 27.39 -28.15 16.03
C ASN A 115 27.94 -28.04 17.46
N LYS A 116 27.95 -26.84 18.05
CA LYS A 116 28.37 -26.67 19.46
C LYS A 116 27.52 -27.47 20.44
N GLU A 117 26.24 -27.65 20.16
CA GLU A 117 25.34 -28.41 21.02
C GLU A 117 25.50 -29.93 20.85
N LEU A 118 25.89 -30.39 19.66
CA LEU A 118 26.28 -31.78 19.41
C LEU A 118 27.57 -32.13 20.15
N ASP A 119 28.62 -31.29 20.05
CA ASP A 119 29.90 -31.52 20.73
C ASP A 119 29.71 -31.66 22.26
N LYS A 120 28.89 -30.80 22.88
CA LYS A 120 28.57 -30.87 24.32
C LYS A 120 27.82 -32.12 24.74
N ARG A 121 27.12 -32.79 23.82
CA ARG A 121 26.41 -34.04 24.10
C ARG A 121 27.37 -35.22 24.01
N GLU A 122 28.31 -35.21 23.07
CA GLU A 122 29.34 -36.24 22.94
C GLU A 122 30.32 -36.25 24.13
N ASP A 123 30.62 -35.09 24.73
CA ASP A 123 31.48 -35.00 25.93
C ASP A 123 30.83 -35.49 27.25
N LYS A 124 29.53 -35.85 27.22
CA LYS A 124 28.76 -36.25 28.42
C LYS A 124 28.46 -37.75 28.52
N ASP A 125 28.77 -38.54 27.48
CA ASP A 125 28.69 -40.00 27.45
C ASP A 125 30.09 -40.63 27.61
#